data_AF-A0A920S5E8-F1
#
_entry.id   AF-A0A920S5E8-F1
#
_cell.length_a   1.000
_cell.length_b   1.000
_cell.length_c   1.000
_cell.angle_alpha   90.00
_cell.angle_beta   90.00
_cell.angle_gamma   90.00
#
_symmetry.space_group_name_H-M   'P 1'
#
loop_
_entity.id
_entity.type
_entity.pdbx_description
1 polymer ?
#
loop_
_entity_poly.entity_id
_entity_poly.type
_entity_poly.pdbx_seq_one_letter_code
_entity_poly.pdbx_strand_id
1 'polypeptide(L)'
;MAILAAIQARRLTGKGQRVDLSQFEVGVNFLGPALLDLFGNGRAARPAGNRLPYDEAAPHNCYPCAGAASDDVADERWVAIACMSDHQWRAFCRVMGEPEWSKSATYETATARVSAVEELDRQIGLWTSQLDAVEVMARCKGGWSSGRCRSELHRPC
;
A
#
# COMPACT_ATOMS: atom_id res chain seq x y z
N MET A 1 4.34 25.51 -3.04
CA MET A 1 3.40 26.20 -3.96
C MET A 1 3.23 27.69 -3.65
N ALA A 2 3.09 28.12 -2.39
CA ALA A 2 2.77 29.51 -2.05
C ALA A 2 3.75 30.58 -2.59
N ILE A 3 5.06 30.33 -2.58
CA ILE A 3 6.07 31.29 -3.09
C ILE A 3 5.90 31.53 -4.60
N LEU A 4 5.67 30.47 -5.39
CA LEU A 4 5.46 30.58 -6.84
C LEU A 4 4.17 31.34 -7.17
N ALA A 5 3.10 31.08 -6.42
CA ALA A 5 1.84 31.84 -6.52
C ALA A 5 2.05 33.32 -6.20
N ALA A 6 2.85 33.63 -5.17
CA ALA A 6 3.17 35.00 -4.80
C ALA A 6 3.98 35.75 -5.87
N ILE A 7 4.94 35.08 -6.50
CA ILE A 7 5.71 35.63 -7.63
C ILE A 7 4.80 35.88 -8.83
N GLN A 8 3.91 34.95 -9.16
CA GLN A 8 2.97 35.10 -10.27
C GLN A 8 2.03 36.29 -10.05
N ALA A 9 1.46 36.42 -8.84
CA ALA A 9 0.61 37.56 -8.49
C ALA A 9 1.38 38.89 -8.53
N ARG A 10 2.66 38.90 -8.11
CA ARG A 10 3.52 40.08 -8.24
C ARG A 10 3.77 40.47 -9.70
N ARG A 11 3.93 39.51 -10.62
CA ARG A 11 4.10 39.81 -12.06
C ARG A 11 2.87 40.50 -12.65
N LEU A 12 1.68 40.12 -12.20
CA LEU A 12 0.41 40.70 -12.68
C LEU A 12 0.09 42.05 -12.04
N THR A 13 0.42 42.23 -10.76
CA THR A 13 -0.03 43.40 -9.97
C THR A 13 1.07 44.39 -9.63
N GLY A 14 2.35 44.03 -9.84
CA GLY A 14 3.52 44.79 -9.39
C GLY A 14 3.79 44.72 -7.88
N LYS A 15 2.88 44.15 -7.08
CA LYS A 15 2.92 44.19 -5.62
C LYS A 15 3.46 42.88 -5.03
N GLY A 16 4.36 43.00 -4.05
CA GLY A 16 4.76 41.88 -3.19
C GLY A 16 3.64 41.50 -2.21
N GLN A 17 3.77 40.32 -1.60
CA GLN A 17 2.87 39.85 -0.56
C GLN A 17 3.64 39.08 0.51
N ARG A 18 3.11 39.07 1.74
CA ARG A 18 3.60 38.23 2.83
C ARG A 18 2.94 36.86 2.72
N VAL A 19 3.74 35.79 2.75
CA VAL A 19 3.27 34.41 2.82
C VAL A 19 3.45 33.94 4.25
N ASP A 20 2.35 33.58 4.90
CA ASP A 20 2.34 32.95 6.21
C ASP A 20 1.78 31.52 6.04
N LEU A 21 2.49 30.54 6.57
CA LEU A 21 2.16 29.13 6.44
C LEU A 21 2.54 28.41 7.73
N SER A 22 1.56 27.77 8.36
CA SER A 22 1.84 26.88 9.48
C SER A 22 2.11 25.45 9.02
N GLN A 23 2.99 24.73 9.73
CA GLN A 23 3.15 23.29 9.52
C GLN A 23 1.84 22.52 9.76
N PHE A 24 0.99 23.03 10.66
CA PHE A 24 -0.30 22.45 10.98
C PHE A 24 -1.26 22.49 9.78
N GLU A 25 -1.47 23.64 9.15
CA GLU A 25 -2.34 23.77 7.97
C GLU A 25 -1.85 22.89 6.81
N VAL A 26 -0.53 22.83 6.61
CA VAL A 26 0.06 21.95 5.61
C VAL A 26 -0.24 20.49 5.94
N GLY A 27 -0.09 20.08 7.21
CA GLY A 27 -0.39 18.72 7.66
C GLY A 27 -1.86 18.32 7.48
N VAL A 28 -2.79 19.23 7.79
CA VAL A 28 -4.24 18.99 7.67
C VAL A 28 -4.67 18.66 6.24
N ASN A 29 -3.98 19.17 5.22
CA ASN A 29 -4.30 18.85 3.82
C ASN A 29 -4.17 17.36 3.49
N PHE A 30 -3.35 16.60 4.22
CA PHE A 30 -3.21 15.15 4.05
C PHE A 30 -4.29 14.35 4.79
N LEU A 31 -5.07 14.99 5.66
CA LEU A 31 -6.11 14.36 6.46
C LEU A 31 -7.51 14.44 5.81
N GLY A 32 -7.61 14.93 4.57
CA GLY A 32 -8.88 15.14 3.87
C GLY A 32 -9.85 13.96 3.94
N PRO A 33 -9.46 12.74 3.53
CA PRO A 33 -10.33 11.56 3.62
C PRO A 33 -10.76 11.22 5.05
N ALA A 34 -9.84 11.31 6.03
CA ALA A 34 -10.13 11.01 7.43
C ALA A 34 -11.08 12.04 8.06
N LEU A 35 -10.91 13.32 7.74
CA LEU A 35 -11.81 14.39 8.18
C LEU A 35 -13.18 14.25 7.53
N LEU A 36 -13.25 13.88 6.26
CA LEU A 36 -14.52 13.63 5.58
C LEU A 36 -15.27 12.44 6.21
N ASP A 37 -14.57 11.36 6.55
CA ASP A 37 -15.18 10.21 7.23
C ASP A 37 -15.67 10.56 8.64
N LEU A 38 -14.92 11.40 9.37
CA LEU A 38 -15.35 11.91 10.66
C LEU A 38 -16.59 12.80 10.56
N PHE A 39 -16.59 13.79 9.67
CA PHE A 39 -17.70 14.73 9.54
C PHE A 39 -18.93 14.13 8.87
N GLY A 40 -18.74 13.25 7.89
CA GLY A 40 -19.82 12.62 7.13
C GLY A 40 -20.43 11.41 7.84
N ASN A 41 -19.61 10.60 8.52
CA ASN A 41 -20.03 9.32 9.09
C ASN A 41 -19.84 9.21 10.61
N GLY A 42 -19.28 10.23 11.28
CA GLY A 42 -19.00 10.22 12.71
C GLY A 42 -17.83 9.30 13.11
N ARG A 43 -17.06 8.78 12.15
CA ARG A 43 -15.98 7.82 12.40
C ARG A 43 -14.63 8.53 12.50
N ALA A 44 -14.03 8.49 13.68
CA ALA A 44 -12.67 8.99 13.86
C ALA A 44 -11.64 7.98 13.30
N ALA A 45 -10.69 8.48 12.53
CA ALA A 45 -9.58 7.66 12.02
C ALA A 45 -8.78 7.01 13.17
N ARG A 46 -8.36 5.76 12.94
CA ARG A 46 -7.56 4.96 13.88
C ARG A 46 -6.37 4.34 13.15
N PRO A 47 -5.28 4.01 13.86
CA PRO A 47 -4.22 3.20 13.28
C PRO A 47 -4.79 1.87 12.74
N ALA A 48 -4.55 1.57 11.48
CA ALA A 48 -5.00 0.34 10.81
C ALA A 48 -3.82 -0.52 10.29
N GLY A 49 -2.58 -0.16 10.66
CA GLY A 49 -1.38 -0.73 10.07
C GLY A 49 -1.32 -0.46 8.57
N ASN A 50 -0.94 -1.47 7.78
CA ASN A 50 -0.88 -1.38 6.32
C ASN A 50 -2.21 -1.74 5.63
N ARG A 51 -3.27 -2.02 6.41
CA ARG A 51 -4.59 -2.27 5.83
C ARG A 51 -5.18 -0.96 5.33
N LEU A 52 -5.85 -1.02 4.18
CA LEU A 52 -6.58 0.13 3.66
C LEU A 52 -7.96 0.20 4.32
N PRO A 53 -8.30 1.28 5.04
CA PRO A 53 -9.59 1.41 5.72
C PRO A 53 -10.77 1.64 4.76
N TYR A 54 -10.50 1.89 3.46
CA TYR A 54 -11.52 2.27 2.48
C TYR A 54 -11.46 1.52 1.15
N ASP A 55 -10.37 0.80 0.85
CA ASP A 55 -10.28 0.00 -0.37
C ASP A 55 -10.63 -1.45 -0.04
N GLU A 56 -11.71 -1.94 -0.65
CA GLU A 56 -12.18 -3.34 -0.56
C GLU A 56 -11.32 -4.28 -1.42
N ALA A 57 -10.00 -4.14 -1.34
CA ALA A 57 -9.04 -4.94 -2.07
C ALA A 57 -8.29 -5.87 -1.10
N ALA A 58 -8.28 -7.16 -1.43
CA ALA A 58 -7.49 -8.15 -0.73
C ALA A 58 -6.89 -9.14 -1.75
N PRO A 59 -5.63 -9.58 -1.59
CA PRO A 59 -4.65 -9.07 -0.63
C PRO A 59 -4.21 -7.63 -0.92
N HIS A 60 -4.06 -6.81 0.13
CA HIS A 60 -3.47 -5.48 0.07
C HIS A 60 -2.70 -5.18 1.36
N ASN A 61 -1.50 -5.76 1.49
CA ASN A 61 -0.71 -5.68 2.72
C ASN A 61 0.80 -5.85 2.43
N CYS A 62 1.63 -5.65 3.46
CA CYS A 62 3.06 -5.96 3.43
C CYS A 62 3.32 -7.27 4.16
N TYR A 63 4.09 -8.16 3.53
CA TYR A 63 4.37 -9.50 4.04
C TYR A 63 5.88 -9.71 4.25
N PRO A 64 6.27 -10.38 5.35
CA PRO A 64 7.67 -10.68 5.60
C PRO A 64 8.17 -11.74 4.61
N CYS A 65 9.40 -11.56 4.14
CA CYS A 65 10.11 -12.51 3.30
C CYS A 65 11.20 -13.24 4.10
N ALA A 66 11.86 -14.20 3.48
CA ALA A 66 12.92 -14.98 4.12
C ALA A 66 14.02 -14.07 4.69
N GLY A 67 14.28 -14.17 5.99
CA GLY A 67 15.29 -13.39 6.72
C GLY A 67 14.84 -12.00 7.17
N ALA A 68 13.55 -11.68 7.11
CA ALA A 68 12.98 -10.45 7.69
C ALA A 68 13.10 -10.33 9.23
N ALA A 69 13.59 -11.37 9.91
CA ALA A 69 13.73 -11.41 11.38
C ALA A 69 15.11 -10.91 11.87
N SER A 70 15.91 -10.28 11.01
CA SER A 70 17.15 -9.64 11.43
C SER A 70 16.83 -8.40 12.27
N ASP A 71 17.52 -8.24 13.40
CA ASP A 71 17.47 -6.99 14.21
C ASP A 71 18.13 -5.80 13.49
N ASP A 72 18.77 -6.04 12.34
CA ASP A 72 19.32 -5.02 11.48
C ASP A 72 18.24 -4.46 10.54
N VAL A 73 17.93 -3.17 10.72
CA VAL A 73 16.99 -2.40 9.89
C VAL A 73 17.43 -2.38 8.42
N ALA A 74 18.73 -2.58 8.14
CA ALA A 74 19.24 -2.66 6.77
C ALA A 74 18.86 -3.95 6.04
N ASP A 75 18.48 -5.01 6.77
CA ASP A 75 18.13 -6.33 6.24
C ASP A 75 16.62 -6.64 6.31
N GLU A 76 15.77 -5.64 6.55
CA GLU A 76 14.31 -5.81 6.52
C GLU A 76 13.81 -6.21 5.13
N ARG A 77 13.63 -7.53 4.95
CA ARG A 77 13.13 -8.12 3.69
C ARG A 77 11.62 -8.28 3.72
N TRP A 78 10.90 -7.26 3.28
CA TRP A 78 9.45 -7.26 3.14
C TRP A 78 9.01 -7.03 1.70
N VAL A 79 7.80 -7.51 1.36
CA VAL A 79 7.19 -7.28 0.05
C VAL A 79 5.76 -6.74 0.20
N ALA A 80 5.46 -5.66 -0.51
CA ALA A 80 4.10 -5.14 -0.64
C ALA A 80 3.38 -5.84 -1.79
N ILE A 81 2.22 -6.45 -1.51
CA ILE A 81 1.37 -7.14 -2.49
C ILE A 81 -0.02 -6.51 -2.44
N ALA A 82 -0.53 -6.09 -3.61
CA ALA A 82 -1.79 -5.36 -3.75
C ALA A 82 -2.61 -5.86 -4.95
N CYS A 83 -3.50 -6.82 -4.75
CA CYS A 83 -4.42 -7.28 -5.79
C CYS A 83 -5.72 -6.46 -5.73
N MET A 84 -5.89 -5.56 -6.69
CA MET A 84 -7.07 -4.68 -6.80
C MET A 84 -8.21 -5.29 -7.65
N SER A 85 -8.01 -6.48 -8.24
CA SER A 85 -9.06 -7.18 -8.98
C SER A 85 -8.93 -8.70 -8.92
N ASP A 86 -10.02 -9.40 -9.19
CA ASP A 86 -10.05 -10.88 -9.23
C ASP A 86 -9.15 -11.45 -10.33
N HIS A 87 -8.91 -10.67 -11.39
CA HIS A 87 -7.93 -11.04 -12.41
C HIS A 87 -6.50 -11.02 -11.85
N GLN A 88 -6.16 -9.98 -11.09
CA GLN A 88 -4.86 -9.87 -10.43
C GLN A 88 -4.67 -10.96 -9.38
N TRP A 89 -5.72 -11.25 -8.61
CA TRP A 89 -5.73 -12.39 -7.68
C TRP A 89 -5.44 -13.72 -8.39
N ARG A 90 -6.16 -14.05 -9.47
CA ARG A 90 -5.91 -15.27 -10.25
C ARG A 90 -4.49 -15.33 -10.84
N ALA A 91 -3.95 -14.19 -11.28
CA ALA A 91 -2.56 -14.11 -11.72
C ALA A 91 -1.58 -14.37 -10.58
N PHE A 92 -1.86 -13.84 -9.40
CA PHE A 92 -1.06 -14.07 -8.21
C PHE A 92 -1.12 -15.53 -7.74
N CYS A 93 -2.29 -16.19 -7.79
CA CYS A 93 -2.38 -17.63 -7.51
C CYS A 93 -1.46 -18.46 -8.43
N ARG A 94 -1.40 -18.14 -9.72
CA ARG A 94 -0.47 -18.78 -10.67
C ARG A 94 0.99 -18.55 -10.30
N VAL A 95 1.34 -17.33 -9.87
CA VAL A 95 2.68 -16.99 -9.38
C VAL A 95 3.07 -17.81 -8.14
N MET A 96 2.10 -18.08 -7.25
CA MET A 96 2.30 -18.94 -6.08
C MET A 96 2.39 -20.44 -6.42
N GLY A 97 2.13 -20.84 -7.67
CA GLY A 97 2.06 -22.25 -8.07
C GLY A 97 0.70 -22.91 -7.81
N GLU A 98 -0.37 -22.11 -7.76
CA GLU A 98 -1.76 -22.56 -7.55
C GLU A 98 -1.96 -23.43 -6.30
N PRO A 99 -1.58 -22.94 -5.10
CA PRO A 99 -1.73 -23.72 -3.88
C PRO A 99 -3.20 -24.05 -3.62
N GLU A 100 -3.49 -25.24 -3.08
CA GLU A 100 -4.87 -25.76 -2.94
C GLU A 100 -5.80 -24.81 -2.18
N TRP A 101 -5.31 -24.14 -1.13
CA TRP A 101 -6.09 -23.16 -0.37
C TRP A 101 -6.56 -21.99 -1.23
N SER A 102 -5.79 -21.58 -2.25
CA SER A 102 -6.12 -20.44 -3.12
C SER A 102 -7.29 -20.70 -4.08
N LYS A 103 -7.67 -21.98 -4.25
CA LYS A 103 -8.79 -22.44 -5.08
C LYS A 103 -10.12 -22.44 -4.33
N SER A 104 -10.12 -22.12 -3.03
CA SER A 104 -11.34 -22.03 -2.23
C SER A 104 -12.30 -20.97 -2.80
N ALA A 105 -13.60 -21.28 -2.81
CA ALA A 105 -14.66 -20.35 -3.17
C ALA A 105 -14.63 -19.06 -2.30
N THR A 106 -14.07 -19.15 -1.08
CA THR A 106 -13.86 -18.03 -0.17
C THR A 106 -12.93 -16.94 -0.74
N TYR A 107 -12.14 -17.24 -1.78
CA TYR A 107 -11.20 -16.28 -2.38
C TYR A 107 -11.53 -15.85 -3.81
N GLU A 108 -12.67 -16.27 -4.35
CA GLU A 108 -13.02 -15.99 -5.75
C GLU A 108 -13.19 -14.50 -6.05
N THR A 109 -13.89 -13.77 -5.16
CA THR A 109 -14.21 -12.36 -5.34
C THR A 109 -13.46 -11.47 -4.36
N ALA A 110 -13.24 -10.20 -4.73
CA ALA A 110 -12.59 -9.22 -3.87
C ALA A 110 -13.29 -9.10 -2.50
N THR A 111 -14.62 -8.99 -2.50
CA THR A 111 -15.42 -8.93 -1.27
C THR A 111 -15.24 -10.18 -0.40
N ALA A 112 -15.25 -11.38 -0.99
CA ALA A 112 -15.04 -12.61 -0.23
C ALA A 112 -13.62 -12.68 0.37
N ARG A 113 -12.61 -12.25 -0.40
CA ARG A 113 -11.22 -12.13 0.09
C ARG A 113 -11.09 -11.13 1.24
N VAL A 114 -11.80 -10.01 1.18
CA VAL A 114 -11.82 -9.00 2.26
C VAL A 114 -12.46 -9.59 3.52
N SER A 115 -13.57 -10.31 3.41
CA SER A 115 -14.19 -10.97 4.57
C SER A 115 -13.31 -12.04 5.21
N ALA A 116 -12.41 -12.66 4.44
CA ALA A 116 -11.46 -13.67 4.89
C ALA A 116 -10.00 -13.15 4.98
N VAL A 117 -9.81 -11.83 5.08
CA VAL A 117 -8.50 -11.19 4.91
C VAL A 117 -7.46 -11.66 5.92
N GLU A 118 -7.85 -11.97 7.16
CA GLU A 118 -6.93 -12.41 8.20
C GLU A 118 -6.29 -13.76 7.87
N GLU A 119 -7.11 -14.71 7.45
CA GLU A 119 -6.65 -16.03 7.03
C GLU A 119 -5.88 -15.94 5.71
N LEU A 120 -6.37 -15.14 4.76
CA LEU A 120 -5.68 -14.87 3.51
C LEU A 120 -4.27 -14.30 3.73
N ASP A 121 -4.16 -13.29 4.60
CA ASP A 121 -2.88 -12.65 4.94
C ASP A 121 -1.93 -13.65 5.61
N ARG A 122 -2.46 -14.51 6.47
CA ARG A 122 -1.68 -15.57 7.11
C ARG A 122 -1.11 -16.56 6.07
N GLN A 123 -1.92 -17.01 5.13
CA GLN A 123 -1.49 -17.94 4.08
C GLN A 123 -0.45 -17.32 3.14
N ILE A 124 -0.64 -16.05 2.76
CA ILE A 124 0.32 -15.32 1.93
C ILE A 124 1.62 -15.09 2.69
N GLY A 125 1.56 -14.69 3.97
CA GLY A 125 2.75 -14.52 4.81
C GLY A 125 3.56 -15.81 4.98
N LEU A 126 2.88 -16.96 5.11
CA LEU A 126 3.56 -18.26 5.13
C LEU A 126 4.26 -18.58 3.82
N TRP A 127 3.70 -18.16 2.69
CA TRP A 127 4.33 -18.34 1.38
C TRP A 127 5.50 -17.38 1.16
N THR A 128 5.35 -16.09 1.45
CA THR A 128 6.41 -15.09 1.25
C THR A 128 7.61 -15.32 2.15
N SER A 129 7.38 -15.77 3.40
CA SER A 129 8.46 -16.01 4.36
C SER A 129 9.46 -17.10 3.95
N GLN A 130 9.14 -17.90 2.93
CA GLN A 130 10.01 -18.92 2.35
C GLN A 130 10.89 -18.42 1.21
N LEU A 131 10.66 -17.19 0.72
CA LEU A 131 11.28 -16.65 -0.48
C LEU A 131 12.01 -15.34 -0.18
N ASP A 132 13.06 -15.04 -0.94
CA ASP A 132 13.67 -13.71 -0.90
C ASP A 132 12.72 -12.65 -1.51
N ALA A 133 12.75 -11.42 -0.97
CA ALA A 133 11.87 -10.34 -1.43
C ALA A 133 12.08 -9.99 -2.91
N VAL A 134 13.31 -10.05 -3.41
CA VAL A 134 13.64 -9.84 -4.83
C VAL A 134 13.02 -10.94 -5.68
N GLU A 135 13.06 -12.17 -5.20
CA GLU A 135 12.48 -13.31 -5.90
C GLU A 135 10.96 -13.22 -5.97
N VAL A 136 10.27 -12.88 -4.87
CA VAL A 136 8.81 -12.64 -4.89
C VAL A 136 8.46 -11.54 -5.90
N MET A 137 9.20 -10.43 -5.89
CA MET A 137 8.97 -9.33 -6.82
C MET A 137 9.17 -9.76 -8.28
N ALA A 138 10.23 -10.51 -8.57
CA ALA A 138 10.53 -10.99 -9.92
C ALA A 138 9.42 -11.90 -10.44
N ARG A 139 8.94 -12.84 -9.62
CA ARG A 139 7.83 -13.73 -9.98
C ARG A 139 6.53 -12.96 -10.23
N CYS A 140 6.22 -11.97 -9.39
CA CYS A 140 5.04 -11.12 -9.57
C CYS A 140 5.11 -10.25 -10.84
N LYS A 141 6.27 -9.70 -11.18
CA LYS A 141 6.47 -8.92 -12.42
C LYS A 141 6.30 -9.76 -13.69
N GLY A 142 6.72 -11.02 -13.66
CA GLY A 142 6.54 -11.95 -14.79
C GLY A 142 5.07 -12.36 -15.02
N GLY A 143 4.27 -12.44 -13.94
CA GLY A 143 2.86 -12.83 -14.00
C GLY A 143 1.86 -11.69 -14.19
N TRP A 144 2.27 -10.44 -13.94
CA TRP A 144 1.36 -9.29 -13.86
C TRP A 144 1.70 -8.23 -14.91
N SER A 145 0.86 -8.08 -15.92
CA SER A 145 1.04 -7.08 -16.99
C SER A 145 0.71 -5.64 -16.57
N SER A 146 0.31 -5.36 -15.31
CA SER A 146 -0.14 -4.02 -14.89
C SER A 146 0.04 -3.64 -13.41
N GLY A 147 0.76 -4.43 -12.60
CA GLY A 147 0.88 -4.22 -11.16
C GLY A 147 2.24 -3.75 -10.70
N ARG A 148 2.25 -2.81 -9.74
CA ARG A 148 3.47 -2.40 -9.07
C ARG A 148 3.70 -3.26 -7.82
N CYS A 149 4.56 -4.26 -7.93
CA CYS A 149 5.25 -4.82 -6.77
C CYS A 149 6.51 -3.99 -6.52
N ARG A 150 6.57 -3.29 -5.38
CA ARG A 150 7.78 -2.58 -4.91
C ARG A 150 8.36 -3.36 -3.72
N SER A 151 9.66 -3.66 -3.79
CA SER A 151 10.47 -3.85 -2.59
C SER A 151 11.25 -2.55 -2.40
N GLU A 152 11.17 -1.93 -1.23
CA GLU A 152 12.07 -0.83 -0.87
C GLU A 152 13.37 -1.46 -0.37
N LEU A 153 14.22 -1.90 -1.31
CA LEU A 153 15.61 -2.29 -1.01
C LEU A 153 16.42 -1.01 -0.85
N HIS A 154 16.52 -0.51 0.37
CA HIS A 154 17.44 0.57 0.68
C HIS A 154 18.85 -0.02 0.83
N ARG A 155 19.67 0.07 -0.22
CA ARG A 155 21.12 -0.19 -0.11
C ARG A 155 21.80 1.03 0.52
N PRO A 156 22.49 0.90 1.66
CA PRO A 156 23.39 1.96 2.12
C PRO A 156 24.65 2.01 1.24
N CYS A 157 25.14 3.22 1.01
CA CYS A 157 26.41 3.54 0.34
C CYS A 157 27.62 2.95 1.07
#